data_AF-A0AAN8ESK7-F1
#
_entry.id   AF-A0AAN8ESK7-F1
#
_cell.length_a   1.000
_cell.length_b   1.000
_cell.length_c   1.000
_cell.angle_alpha   90.00
_cell.angle_beta   90.00
_cell.angle_gamma   90.00
#
_symmetry.space_group_name_H-M   'P 1'
#
loop_
_entity.id
_entity.type
_entity.pdbx_description
1 polymer ?
#
loop_
_entity_poly.entity_id
_entity_poly.type
_entity_poly.pdbx_seq_one_letter_code
_entity_poly.pdbx_strand_id
1 'polypeptide(L)'
;MRHLLLVLLVAVIVHSASIGEKINGFFNGSFVENLKNAAKVGIKKALEGTGLLKIRDKIKSLRSKIRAKLTLSKEKRAALAEKLKNLKIIKDTKGTSGDSVVDVNQKSEIGSVLYQSDIALNAEQAQEIEDQVNEKRVKRAAFVDHHFPDTLWKDGQVFYDFYPTLGERAKQVFVLAAKAWESKTCLNFTKVDHEKYGHIDVSQFNGCWSHLGFQFGKKLQDLSVGEGCHTVGIVAHEIGHALGLYHTMNRPDRDNFITVNSDKIQPEYLDQFILYTKNIETYGITYDYGSIMHYGAT
;
A
#
# COMPACT_ATOMS: atom_id res chain seq x y z
N MET A 1 9.00 -28.23 0.84
CA MET A 1 10.23 -27.78 1.54
C MET A 1 11.44 -27.66 0.62
N ARG A 2 11.74 -28.64 -0.26
CA ARG A 2 12.96 -28.64 -1.09
C ARG A 2 13.02 -27.53 -2.17
N HIS A 3 11.88 -27.08 -2.69
CA HIS A 3 11.81 -25.95 -3.64
C HIS A 3 11.88 -24.57 -2.99
N LEU A 4 11.44 -24.43 -1.72
CA LEU A 4 11.52 -23.16 -0.98
C LEU A 4 12.97 -22.83 -0.60
N LEU A 5 13.73 -23.85 -0.19
CA LEU A 5 15.16 -23.77 0.11
C LEU A 5 15.99 -23.39 -1.13
N LEU A 6 15.62 -23.88 -2.32
CA LEU A 6 16.32 -23.52 -3.57
C LEU A 6 16.05 -22.06 -3.99
N VAL A 7 14.84 -21.55 -3.78
CA VAL A 7 14.50 -20.14 -4.05
C VAL A 7 15.20 -19.21 -3.06
N LEU A 8 15.29 -19.58 -1.79
CA LEU A 8 16.05 -18.84 -0.77
C LEU A 8 17.57 -18.85 -1.05
N LEU A 9 18.13 -19.98 -1.48
CA LEU A 9 19.55 -20.07 -1.86
C LEU A 9 19.89 -19.16 -3.06
N VAL A 10 19.00 -19.08 -4.06
CA VAL A 10 19.18 -18.20 -5.22
C VAL A 10 19.03 -16.72 -4.82
N ALA A 11 18.13 -16.39 -3.89
CA ALA A 11 17.99 -15.03 -3.36
C ALA A 11 19.23 -14.56 -2.58
N VAL A 12 19.87 -15.45 -1.81
CA VAL A 12 21.11 -15.19 -1.05
C VAL A 12 22.31 -14.92 -1.98
N ILE A 13 22.38 -15.61 -3.12
CA ILE A 13 23.45 -15.43 -4.12
C ILE A 13 23.33 -14.06 -4.83
N VAL A 14 22.11 -13.52 -4.98
CA VAL A 14 21.87 -12.24 -5.68
C VAL A 14 21.96 -11.02 -4.75
N HIS A 15 21.62 -11.15 -3.46
CA HIS A 15 21.53 -10.01 -2.52
C HIS A 15 22.75 -9.79 -1.62
N SER A 16 23.75 -10.68 -1.66
CA SER A 16 25.04 -10.39 -1.02
C SER A 16 25.86 -9.47 -1.92
N ALA A 17 25.88 -8.17 -1.59
CA ALA A 17 26.67 -7.15 -2.30
C ALA A 17 28.16 -7.54 -2.45
N SER A 18 28.68 -8.38 -1.54
CA SER A 18 30.05 -8.91 -1.60
C SER A 18 30.29 -10.00 -2.66
N ILE A 19 29.23 -10.66 -3.17
CA ILE A 19 29.36 -11.70 -4.21
C ILE A 19 29.02 -11.11 -5.60
N GLY A 20 28.13 -10.12 -5.67
CA GLY A 20 27.76 -9.44 -6.92
C GLY A 20 28.94 -8.80 -7.67
N GLU A 21 29.89 -8.17 -6.98
CA GLU A 21 31.09 -7.63 -7.62
C GLU A 21 32.07 -8.72 -8.10
N LYS A 22 32.13 -9.87 -7.42
CA LYS A 22 32.97 -11.02 -7.84
C LYS A 22 32.33 -11.85 -8.97
N ILE A 23 31.02 -11.78 -9.15
CA ILE A 23 30.27 -12.50 -10.20
C ILE A 23 30.27 -11.74 -11.54
N ASN A 24 30.41 -10.41 -11.54
CA ASN A 24 30.49 -9.60 -12.77
C ASN A 24 31.68 -9.97 -13.69
N GLY A 25 32.69 -10.66 -13.17
CA GLY A 25 33.80 -11.21 -13.97
C GLY A 25 33.56 -12.62 -14.52
N PHE A 26 32.54 -13.34 -14.07
CA PHE A 26 32.42 -14.80 -14.28
C PHE A 26 31.14 -15.25 -15.02
N PHE A 27 30.08 -14.43 -15.05
CA PHE A 27 28.81 -14.79 -15.69
C PHE A 27 28.33 -13.72 -16.67
N ASN A 28 27.79 -14.18 -17.80
CA ASN A 28 27.31 -13.34 -18.89
C ASN A 28 26.07 -12.52 -18.44
N GLY A 29 25.96 -11.27 -18.90
CA GLY A 29 24.92 -10.32 -18.44
C GLY A 29 23.47 -10.84 -18.54
N SER A 30 23.19 -11.70 -19.53
CA SER A 30 21.85 -12.27 -19.70
C SER A 30 21.47 -13.30 -18.61
N PHE A 31 22.45 -13.96 -17.98
CA PHE A 31 22.18 -14.91 -16.90
C PHE A 31 21.74 -14.19 -15.61
N VAL A 32 22.39 -13.08 -15.29
CA VAL A 32 22.04 -12.20 -14.16
C VAL A 32 20.64 -11.59 -14.39
N GLU A 33 20.34 -11.18 -15.62
CA GLU A 33 19.03 -10.64 -15.98
C GLU A 33 17.92 -11.70 -15.90
N ASN A 34 18.20 -12.93 -16.33
CA ASN A 34 17.27 -14.05 -16.17
C ASN A 34 17.02 -14.41 -14.70
N LEU A 35 18.04 -14.32 -13.83
CA LEU A 35 17.86 -14.51 -12.39
C LEU A 35 17.00 -13.40 -11.76
N LYS A 36 17.24 -12.14 -12.13
CA LYS A 36 16.43 -11.00 -11.68
C LYS A 36 14.98 -11.15 -12.13
N ASN A 37 14.76 -11.57 -13.37
CA ASN A 37 13.42 -11.82 -13.91
C ASN A 37 12.73 -12.99 -13.19
N ALA A 38 13.44 -14.09 -12.93
CA ALA A 38 12.91 -15.22 -12.18
C ALA A 38 12.57 -14.87 -10.72
N ALA A 39 13.38 -14.03 -10.07
CA ALA A 39 13.12 -13.52 -8.72
C ALA A 39 11.91 -12.56 -8.70
N LYS A 40 11.82 -11.63 -9.67
CA LYS A 40 10.66 -10.74 -9.85
C LYS A 40 9.38 -11.53 -10.06
N VAL A 41 9.43 -12.58 -10.88
CA VAL A 41 8.31 -13.51 -11.12
C VAL A 41 7.96 -14.31 -9.87
N GLY A 42 8.95 -14.77 -9.09
CA GLY A 42 8.72 -15.49 -7.84
C GLY A 42 8.03 -14.65 -6.76
N ILE A 43 8.44 -13.39 -6.61
CA ILE A 43 7.85 -12.43 -5.68
C ILE A 43 6.46 -12.00 -6.16
N LYS A 44 6.29 -11.70 -7.45
CA LYS A 44 4.97 -11.47 -8.06
C LYS A 44 4.03 -12.64 -7.81
N LYS A 45 4.50 -13.88 -8.00
CA LYS A 45 3.72 -15.10 -7.73
C LYS A 45 3.39 -15.30 -6.25
N ALA A 46 4.26 -14.85 -5.33
CA ALA A 46 4.00 -14.86 -3.89
C ALA A 46 2.90 -13.86 -3.50
N LEU A 47 2.92 -12.66 -4.11
CA LEU A 47 1.87 -11.63 -3.97
C LEU A 47 0.58 -11.99 -4.73
N GLU A 48 0.69 -12.72 -5.82
CA GLU A 48 -0.43 -13.34 -6.55
C GLU A 48 -0.91 -14.65 -5.90
N GLY A 49 -0.66 -14.81 -4.59
CA GLY A 49 -1.27 -15.89 -3.82
C GLY A 49 -2.78 -15.97 -4.11
N THR A 50 -3.34 -17.19 -4.11
CA THR A 50 -4.72 -17.43 -4.54
C THR A 50 -5.75 -16.59 -3.76
N GLY A 51 -5.45 -16.20 -2.52
CA GLY A 51 -6.25 -15.27 -1.72
C GLY A 51 -6.28 -13.85 -2.31
N LEU A 52 -5.12 -13.24 -2.55
CA LEU A 52 -5.02 -11.87 -3.08
C LEU A 52 -5.58 -11.77 -4.51
N LEU A 53 -5.39 -12.78 -5.36
CA LEU A 53 -6.02 -12.81 -6.68
C LEU A 53 -7.55 -12.87 -6.60
N LYS A 54 -8.10 -13.67 -5.68
CA LYS A 54 -9.57 -13.72 -5.46
C LYS A 54 -10.09 -12.37 -4.98
N ILE A 55 -9.38 -11.71 -4.06
CA ILE A 55 -9.72 -10.37 -3.57
C ILE A 55 -9.70 -9.35 -4.72
N ARG A 56 -8.64 -9.37 -5.53
CA ARG A 56 -8.51 -8.52 -6.72
C ARG A 56 -9.68 -8.73 -7.68
N ASP A 57 -9.97 -9.98 -8.04
CA ASP A 57 -11.03 -10.29 -9.02
C ASP A 57 -12.41 -9.90 -8.49
N LYS A 58 -12.61 -10.03 -7.19
CA LYS A 58 -13.79 -9.55 -6.48
C LYS A 58 -13.92 -8.03 -6.58
N ILE A 59 -12.87 -7.25 -6.29
CA ILE A 59 -12.88 -5.78 -6.43
C ILE A 59 -13.11 -5.39 -7.90
N LYS A 60 -12.48 -6.09 -8.85
CA LYS A 60 -12.68 -5.88 -10.30
C LYS A 60 -14.15 -6.03 -10.70
N SER A 61 -14.86 -6.99 -10.12
CA SER A 61 -16.29 -7.19 -10.41
C SER A 61 -17.18 -5.99 -10.02
N LEU A 62 -16.69 -5.13 -9.12
CA LEU A 62 -17.44 -3.97 -8.62
C LEU A 62 -17.23 -2.69 -9.46
N ARG A 63 -16.34 -2.71 -10.45
CA ARG A 63 -15.90 -1.51 -11.20
C ARG A 63 -17.04 -0.72 -11.85
N SER A 64 -18.07 -1.38 -12.38
CA SER A 64 -19.21 -0.69 -12.99
C SER A 64 -20.01 0.09 -11.95
N LYS A 65 -20.23 -0.48 -10.76
CA LYS A 65 -20.90 0.18 -9.64
C LYS A 65 -20.06 1.33 -9.10
N ILE A 66 -18.75 1.12 -8.95
CA ILE A 66 -17.81 2.15 -8.51
C ILE A 66 -17.84 3.34 -9.48
N ARG A 67 -17.77 3.07 -10.81
CA ARG A 67 -17.88 4.11 -11.84
C ARG A 67 -19.18 4.90 -11.73
N ALA A 68 -20.30 4.22 -11.54
CA ALA A 68 -21.59 4.89 -11.37
C ALA A 68 -21.59 5.83 -10.16
N LYS A 69 -21.01 5.42 -9.03
CA LYS A 69 -20.88 6.26 -7.82
C LYS A 69 -19.93 7.45 -7.99
N LEU A 70 -18.88 7.30 -8.79
CA LEU A 70 -17.91 8.36 -9.08
C LEU A 70 -18.36 9.33 -10.17
N THR A 71 -19.43 9.02 -10.89
CA THR A 71 -19.89 9.84 -12.03
C THR A 71 -20.42 11.17 -11.52
N LEU A 72 -19.78 12.27 -11.93
CA LEU A 72 -20.20 13.61 -11.59
C LEU A 72 -21.55 13.97 -12.24
N SER A 73 -22.36 14.77 -11.53
CA SER A 73 -23.55 15.38 -12.12
C SER A 73 -23.17 16.32 -13.26
N LYS A 74 -24.12 16.65 -14.14
CA LYS A 74 -23.88 17.56 -15.27
C LYS A 74 -23.37 18.92 -14.78
N GLU A 75 -23.94 19.42 -13.68
CA GLU A 75 -23.58 20.69 -13.06
C GLU A 75 -22.16 20.65 -12.50
N LYS A 76 -21.81 19.60 -11.73
CA LYS A 76 -20.45 19.42 -11.19
C LYS A 76 -19.41 19.26 -12.30
N ARG A 77 -19.75 18.56 -13.38
CA ARG A 77 -18.89 18.41 -14.55
C ARG A 77 -18.65 19.73 -15.27
N ALA A 78 -19.68 20.55 -15.46
CA ALA A 78 -19.54 21.88 -16.05
C ALA A 78 -18.68 22.82 -15.18
N ALA A 79 -18.92 22.82 -13.87
CA ALA A 79 -18.13 23.62 -12.93
C ALA A 79 -16.65 23.18 -12.91
N LEU A 80 -16.38 21.88 -12.99
CA LEU A 80 -15.01 21.36 -13.09
C LEU A 80 -14.34 21.79 -14.39
N ALA A 81 -15.05 21.72 -15.53
CA ALA A 81 -14.52 22.13 -16.82
C ALA A 81 -14.11 23.61 -16.83
N GLU A 82 -14.87 24.47 -16.16
CA GLU A 82 -14.51 25.89 -16.04
C GLU A 82 -13.28 26.10 -15.16
N LYS A 83 -13.18 25.41 -14.03
CA LYS A 83 -11.97 25.45 -13.17
C LYS A 83 -10.72 25.00 -13.90
N LEU A 84 -10.82 23.95 -14.72
CA LEU A 84 -9.69 23.40 -15.49
C LEU A 84 -9.12 24.38 -16.52
N LYS A 85 -9.90 25.33 -17.05
CA LYS A 85 -9.39 26.35 -17.99
C LYS A 85 -8.34 27.27 -17.36
N ASN A 86 -8.41 27.47 -16.05
CA ASN A 86 -7.55 28.39 -15.32
C ASN A 86 -6.37 27.68 -14.62
N LEU A 87 -6.25 26.35 -14.77
CA LEU A 87 -5.19 25.58 -14.14
C LEU A 87 -3.94 25.56 -15.01
N LYS A 88 -2.81 25.97 -14.43
CA LYS A 88 -1.49 25.83 -15.04
C LYS A 88 -0.92 24.46 -14.68
N ILE A 89 -0.71 23.62 -15.69
CA ILE A 89 -0.06 22.33 -15.51
C ILE A 89 1.43 22.57 -15.23
N ILE A 90 1.89 22.10 -14.07
CA ILE A 90 3.31 22.05 -13.73
C ILE A 90 3.83 20.70 -14.24
N LYS A 91 4.89 20.72 -15.05
CA LYS A 91 5.56 19.51 -15.51
C LYS A 91 6.71 19.21 -14.56
N ASP A 92 6.51 18.25 -13.67
CA ASP A 92 7.58 17.74 -12.83
C ASP A 92 8.34 16.64 -13.57
N THR A 93 9.68 16.67 -13.45
CA THR A 93 10.54 15.58 -13.93
C THR A 93 10.35 14.37 -13.04
N LYS A 94 9.76 13.30 -13.59
CA LYS A 94 9.58 12.06 -12.86
C LYS A 94 10.88 11.27 -12.70
N GLY A 95 11.16 10.78 -11.50
CA GLY A 95 12.22 9.81 -11.25
C GLY A 95 12.01 8.50 -12.03
N THR A 96 13.12 7.81 -12.33
CA THR A 96 13.10 6.55 -13.10
C THR A 96 12.27 5.46 -12.42
N SER A 97 12.33 5.37 -11.09
CA SER A 97 11.52 4.42 -10.29
C SER A 97 10.09 4.90 -10.00
N GLY A 98 9.77 6.18 -10.28
CA GLY A 98 8.51 6.82 -9.87
C GLY A 98 8.70 7.66 -8.61
N ASP A 99 7.87 8.70 -8.44
CA ASP A 99 7.99 9.65 -7.32
C ASP A 99 6.89 9.49 -6.26
N SER A 100 5.87 8.68 -6.58
CA SER A 100 4.75 8.34 -5.70
C SER A 100 4.67 6.83 -5.53
N VAL A 101 4.06 6.39 -4.42
CA VAL A 101 3.77 4.97 -4.16
C VAL A 101 3.02 4.34 -5.33
N VAL A 102 2.01 5.03 -5.85
CA VAL A 102 1.22 4.59 -7.02
C VAL A 102 2.10 4.39 -8.26
N ASP A 103 2.98 5.35 -8.58
CA ASP A 103 3.88 5.24 -9.73
C ASP A 103 4.86 4.06 -9.56
N VAL A 104 5.43 3.89 -8.36
CA VAL A 104 6.36 2.79 -8.05
C VAL A 104 5.66 1.43 -8.19
N ASN A 105 4.44 1.32 -7.66
CA ASN A 105 3.68 0.06 -7.66
C ASN A 105 3.12 -0.29 -9.04
N GLN A 106 2.76 0.72 -9.84
CA GLN A 106 2.39 0.51 -11.23
C GLN A 106 3.59 -0.01 -12.04
N LYS A 107 4.76 0.61 -11.91
CA LYS A 107 6.01 0.16 -12.57
C LYS A 107 6.47 -1.22 -12.10
N SER A 108 6.18 -1.55 -10.85
CA SER A 108 6.45 -2.86 -10.25
C SER A 108 5.40 -3.92 -10.59
N GLU A 109 4.35 -3.56 -11.34
CA GLU A 109 3.23 -4.43 -11.75
C GLU A 109 2.41 -5.02 -10.60
N ILE A 110 2.45 -4.39 -9.42
CA ILE A 110 1.72 -4.84 -8.23
C ILE A 110 0.53 -3.93 -7.88
N GLY A 111 0.49 -2.70 -8.42
CA GLY A 111 -0.57 -1.73 -8.12
C GLY A 111 -1.99 -2.17 -8.53
N SER A 112 -2.13 -3.10 -9.48
CA SER A 112 -3.44 -3.65 -9.85
C SER A 112 -3.83 -4.92 -9.07
N VAL A 113 -2.91 -5.43 -8.24
CA VAL A 113 -3.13 -6.60 -7.37
C VAL A 113 -3.56 -6.14 -5.98
N LEU A 114 -2.95 -5.06 -5.48
CA LEU A 114 -3.24 -4.47 -4.19
C LEU A 114 -4.47 -3.58 -4.24
N TYR A 115 -5.18 -3.48 -3.12
CA TYR A 115 -6.28 -2.53 -2.99
C TYR A 115 -5.72 -1.12 -2.95
N GLN A 116 -6.33 -0.24 -3.73
CA GLN A 116 -5.90 1.15 -3.88
C GLN A 116 -4.48 1.36 -4.38
N SER A 117 -3.75 0.30 -4.75
CA SER A 117 -2.35 0.25 -5.23
C SER A 117 -1.30 -0.19 -4.21
N ASP A 118 -1.55 -0.10 -2.91
CA ASP A 118 -0.55 -0.27 -1.84
C ASP A 118 -1.10 -0.89 -0.55
N ILE A 119 -2.39 -1.24 -0.52
CA ILE A 119 -2.99 -1.93 0.64
C ILE A 119 -3.16 -3.41 0.34
N ALA A 120 -2.45 -4.24 1.10
CA ALA A 120 -2.63 -5.69 1.10
C ALA A 120 -3.80 -6.09 2.02
N LEU A 121 -5.00 -6.18 1.46
CA LEU A 121 -6.19 -6.59 2.22
C LEU A 121 -6.14 -8.07 2.60
N ASN A 122 -6.65 -8.37 3.79
CA ASN A 122 -7.07 -9.73 4.12
C ASN A 122 -8.49 -10.02 3.56
N ALA A 123 -8.92 -11.29 3.65
CA ALA A 123 -10.18 -11.74 3.05
C ALA A 123 -11.42 -11.07 3.66
N GLU A 124 -11.38 -10.73 4.94
CA GLU A 124 -12.48 -10.08 5.65
C GLU A 124 -12.59 -8.62 5.26
N GLN A 125 -11.49 -7.87 5.28
CA GLN A 125 -11.46 -6.48 4.81
C GLN A 125 -11.96 -6.36 3.36
N ALA A 126 -11.62 -7.32 2.51
CA ALA A 126 -12.14 -7.38 1.13
C ALA A 126 -13.65 -7.68 1.06
N GLN A 127 -14.19 -8.46 1.99
CA GLN A 127 -15.64 -8.69 2.11
C GLN A 127 -16.36 -7.42 2.54
N GLU A 128 -15.82 -6.69 3.51
CA GLU A 128 -16.38 -5.44 3.99
C GLU A 128 -16.47 -4.38 2.89
N ILE A 129 -15.39 -4.22 2.11
CA ILE A 129 -15.37 -3.29 0.96
C ILE A 129 -16.44 -3.68 -0.06
N GLU A 130 -16.59 -4.97 -0.36
CA GLU A 130 -17.65 -5.43 -1.26
C GLU A 130 -19.04 -5.09 -0.73
N ASP A 131 -19.30 -5.34 0.54
CA ASP A 131 -20.61 -5.12 1.15
C ASP A 131 -20.96 -3.63 1.19
N GLN A 132 -19.95 -2.77 1.44
CA GLN A 132 -20.09 -1.31 1.34
C GLN A 132 -20.43 -0.86 -0.08
N VAL A 133 -19.68 -1.32 -1.09
CA VAL A 133 -19.95 -0.93 -2.49
C VAL A 133 -21.33 -1.40 -2.93
N ASN A 134 -21.76 -2.58 -2.48
CA ASN A 134 -23.07 -3.16 -2.77
C ASN A 134 -24.21 -2.59 -1.91
N GLU A 135 -23.94 -1.66 -0.99
CA GLU A 135 -24.94 -1.04 -0.12
C GLU A 135 -25.76 -2.06 0.69
N LYS A 136 -25.17 -3.23 0.99
CA LYS A 136 -25.83 -4.20 1.85
C LYS A 136 -26.00 -3.59 3.24
N ARG A 137 -27.22 -3.63 3.75
CA ARG A 137 -27.57 -3.09 5.08
C ARG A 137 -26.85 -3.88 6.17
N VAL A 138 -25.70 -3.38 6.62
CA VAL A 138 -25.08 -3.82 7.88
C VAL A 138 -25.97 -3.32 9.03
N LYS A 139 -26.31 -4.19 9.99
CA LYS A 139 -27.14 -3.81 11.14
C LYS A 139 -26.47 -2.66 11.90
N ARG A 140 -27.28 -1.67 12.32
CA ARG A 140 -26.83 -0.39 12.89
C ARG A 140 -26.08 -0.60 14.21
N ALA A 141 -24.76 -0.53 14.16
CA ALA A 141 -23.86 -0.09 15.23
C ALA A 141 -22.73 0.70 14.55
N ALA A 142 -22.10 1.64 15.24
CA ALA A 142 -20.94 2.37 14.71
C ALA A 142 -19.85 1.34 14.41
N PHE A 143 -19.54 1.12 13.14
CA PHE A 143 -18.73 -0.02 12.74
C PHE A 143 -17.31 0.44 12.45
N VAL A 144 -16.46 0.30 13.45
CA VAL A 144 -15.06 -0.04 13.24
C VAL A 144 -15.02 -1.52 12.81
N ASP A 145 -13.98 -2.00 12.10
CA ASP A 145 -13.84 -3.41 11.62
C ASP A 145 -14.44 -4.42 12.64
N HIS A 146 -15.01 -5.54 12.20
CA HIS A 146 -15.68 -6.53 13.05
C HIS A 146 -14.78 -7.00 14.20
N HIS A 147 -13.47 -6.92 14.03
CA HIS A 147 -12.46 -7.24 15.03
C HIS A 147 -11.97 -6.05 15.86
N PHE A 148 -12.48 -4.84 15.69
CA PHE A 148 -12.11 -3.71 16.53
C PHE A 148 -12.49 -3.93 17.99
N PRO A 149 -11.62 -3.55 18.97
CA PRO A 149 -10.34 -2.85 18.81
C PRO A 149 -9.11 -3.76 18.59
N ASP A 150 -9.29 -5.06 18.35
CA ASP A 150 -8.17 -6.00 18.16
C ASP A 150 -7.38 -5.80 16.86
N THR A 151 -7.84 -4.95 15.93
CA THR A 151 -7.07 -4.48 14.77
C THR A 151 -6.20 -3.25 15.04
N LEU A 152 -6.21 -2.74 16.29
CA LEU A 152 -5.29 -1.72 16.75
C LEU A 152 -4.06 -2.32 17.43
N TRP A 153 -2.94 -1.61 17.33
CA TRP A 153 -1.75 -1.88 18.13
C TRP A 153 -2.02 -1.56 19.61
N LYS A 154 -1.98 -2.59 20.46
CA LYS A 154 -2.32 -2.47 21.89
C LYS A 154 -1.31 -1.58 22.61
N ASP A 155 -1.81 -0.71 23.48
CA ASP A 155 -1.03 0.22 24.31
C ASP A 155 -0.08 1.14 23.52
N GLY A 156 -0.37 1.38 22.23
CA GLY A 156 0.50 2.16 21.35
C GLY A 156 1.83 1.46 20.99
N GLN A 157 1.98 0.18 21.32
CA GLN A 157 3.18 -0.58 21.07
C GLN A 157 3.14 -1.22 19.69
N VAL A 158 4.04 -0.77 18.81
CA VAL A 158 4.21 -1.34 17.46
C VAL A 158 5.50 -2.15 17.45
N PHE A 159 5.37 -3.47 17.31
CA PHE A 159 6.52 -4.36 17.20
C PHE A 159 6.94 -4.51 15.75
N TYR A 160 8.25 -4.47 15.49
CA TYR A 160 8.79 -4.72 14.15
C TYR A 160 10.08 -5.55 14.19
N ASP A 161 10.35 -6.24 13.10
CA ASP A 161 11.66 -6.83 12.80
C ASP A 161 12.05 -6.51 11.35
N PHE A 162 13.33 -6.70 11.04
CA PHE A 162 13.85 -6.59 9.69
C PHE A 162 14.14 -7.98 9.14
N TYR A 163 13.56 -8.27 7.99
CA TYR A 163 13.89 -9.50 7.28
C TYR A 163 15.41 -9.57 7.04
N PRO A 164 16.07 -10.74 7.21
CA PRO A 164 17.53 -10.84 7.23
C PRO A 164 18.23 -10.23 6.02
N THR A 165 17.60 -10.32 4.84
CA THR A 165 18.17 -9.82 3.57
C THR A 165 17.78 -8.37 3.25
N LEU A 166 17.06 -7.66 4.13
CA LEU A 166 16.67 -6.27 3.91
C LEU A 166 17.91 -5.36 3.84
N GLY A 167 17.99 -4.57 2.79
CA GLY A 167 19.09 -3.63 2.56
C GLY A 167 19.19 -2.55 3.65
N GLU A 168 20.42 -2.08 3.91
CA GLU A 168 20.69 -1.12 4.98
C GLU A 168 19.96 0.22 4.80
N ARG A 169 19.82 0.68 3.54
CA ARG A 169 19.07 1.91 3.24
C ARG A 169 17.60 1.77 3.64
N ALA A 170 16.96 0.64 3.36
CA ALA A 170 15.57 0.39 3.74
C ALA A 170 15.39 0.35 5.27
N LYS A 171 16.32 -0.31 5.98
CA LYS A 171 16.35 -0.33 7.46
C LYS A 171 16.43 1.09 8.03
N GLN A 172 17.37 1.90 7.54
CA GLN A 172 17.57 3.27 8.01
C GLN A 172 16.34 4.16 7.77
N VAL A 173 15.77 4.10 6.56
CA VAL A 173 14.59 4.90 6.22
C VAL A 173 13.38 4.46 7.05
N PHE A 174 13.19 3.16 7.30
CA PHE A 174 12.14 2.68 8.19
C PHE A 174 12.29 3.22 9.61
N VAL A 175 13.50 3.15 10.20
CA VAL A 175 13.76 3.69 11.54
C VAL A 175 13.47 5.20 11.59
N LEU A 176 13.84 5.96 10.57
CA LEU A 176 13.55 7.40 10.51
C LEU A 176 12.05 7.69 10.38
N ALA A 177 11.32 6.91 9.59
CA ALA A 177 9.88 7.02 9.44
C ALA A 177 9.14 6.65 10.73
N ALA A 178 9.53 5.57 11.40
CA ALA A 178 9.01 5.19 12.72
C ALA A 178 9.23 6.30 13.75
N LYS A 179 10.45 6.85 13.83
CA LYS A 179 10.76 7.99 14.70
C LYS A 179 9.92 9.23 14.41
N ALA A 180 9.57 9.48 13.15
CA ALA A 180 8.69 10.60 12.80
C ALA A 180 7.30 10.42 13.43
N TRP A 181 6.75 9.21 13.40
CA TRP A 181 5.50 8.86 14.09
C TRP A 181 5.62 8.97 15.62
N GLU A 182 6.68 8.40 16.22
CA GLU A 182 6.93 8.50 17.67
C GLU A 182 7.05 9.95 18.15
N SER A 183 7.65 10.82 17.35
CA SER A 183 7.87 12.23 17.74
C SER A 183 6.60 13.08 17.83
N LYS A 184 5.47 12.59 17.28
CA LYS A 184 4.19 13.32 17.16
C LYS A 184 3.01 12.59 17.78
N THR A 185 3.22 11.37 18.29
CA THR A 185 2.15 10.51 18.80
C THR A 185 2.60 9.83 20.10
N CYS A 186 1.71 9.07 20.72
CA CYS A 186 2.06 8.20 21.85
C CYS A 186 2.52 6.80 21.40
N LEU A 187 2.75 6.60 20.09
CA LEU A 187 3.22 5.32 19.57
C LEU A 187 4.68 5.08 19.94
N ASN A 188 5.04 3.82 20.09
CA ASN A 188 6.40 3.39 20.35
C ASN A 188 6.73 2.15 19.51
N PHE A 189 7.75 2.29 18.65
CA PHE A 189 8.20 1.27 17.73
C PHE A 189 9.35 0.49 18.34
N THR A 190 9.06 -0.73 18.77
CA THR A 190 10.04 -1.59 19.42
C THR A 190 10.52 -2.66 18.45
N LYS A 191 11.84 -2.68 18.19
CA LYS A 191 12.45 -3.79 17.46
C LYS A 191 12.37 -5.06 18.31
N VAL A 192 11.91 -6.15 17.74
CA VAL A 192 11.77 -7.45 18.40
C VAL A 192 12.53 -8.53 17.64
N ASP A 193 12.64 -9.71 18.27
CA ASP A 193 13.07 -10.92 17.58
C ASP A 193 11.92 -11.50 16.74
N HIS A 194 12.26 -12.15 15.61
CA HIS A 194 11.31 -12.80 14.69
C HIS A 194 10.40 -13.87 15.36
N GLU A 195 10.74 -14.36 16.55
CA GLU A 195 9.87 -15.23 17.34
C GLU A 195 8.68 -14.51 17.98
N LYS A 196 8.78 -13.19 18.20
CA LYS A 196 7.69 -12.39 18.79
C LYS A 196 6.43 -12.52 17.93
N TYR A 197 5.32 -12.84 18.57
CA TYR A 197 4.03 -12.90 17.88
C TYR A 197 3.45 -11.50 17.68
N GLY A 198 2.90 -11.23 16.50
CA GLY A 198 2.22 -9.98 16.15
C GLY A 198 3.19 -8.82 15.96
N HIS A 199 4.00 -8.86 14.91
CA HIS A 199 4.91 -7.78 14.55
C HIS A 199 4.88 -7.50 13.04
N ILE A 200 5.36 -6.32 12.66
CA ILE A 200 5.63 -5.96 11.27
C ILE A 200 6.96 -6.59 10.86
N ASP A 201 6.97 -7.44 9.84
CA ASP A 201 8.20 -7.87 9.18
C ASP A 201 8.48 -6.93 8.00
N VAL A 202 9.50 -6.09 8.17
CA VAL A 202 9.90 -5.15 7.12
C VAL A 202 10.80 -5.88 6.13
N SER A 203 10.33 -5.96 4.90
CA SER A 203 10.87 -6.82 3.86
C SER A 203 11.06 -6.07 2.55
N GLN A 204 11.89 -6.61 1.66
CA GLN A 204 12.12 -6.05 0.32
C GLN A 204 11.37 -6.87 -0.73
N PHE A 205 10.07 -6.60 -0.88
CA PHE A 205 9.27 -7.14 -1.97
C PHE A 205 9.17 -6.14 -3.14
N ASN A 206 8.39 -6.47 -4.16
CA ASN A 206 8.11 -5.55 -5.26
C ASN A 206 7.17 -4.45 -4.79
N GLY A 207 7.55 -3.19 -5.04
CA GLY A 207 6.77 -2.00 -4.70
C GLY A 207 6.75 -1.64 -3.21
N CYS A 208 5.97 -0.62 -2.87
CA CYS A 208 5.77 -0.07 -1.53
C CYS A 208 4.34 -0.41 -1.10
N TRP A 209 4.17 -1.16 -0.02
CA TRP A 209 2.84 -1.53 0.43
C TRP A 209 2.87 -2.04 1.86
N SER A 210 1.72 -2.01 2.52
CA SER A 210 1.53 -2.63 3.82
C SER A 210 0.16 -3.27 3.95
N HIS A 211 -0.01 -4.07 5.00
CA HIS A 211 -1.32 -4.44 5.49
C HIS A 211 -1.97 -3.26 6.21
N LEU A 212 -3.29 -3.25 6.24
CA LEU A 212 -4.04 -2.24 6.97
C LEU A 212 -4.29 -2.69 8.42
N GLY A 213 -3.74 -1.94 9.37
CA GLY A 213 -3.88 -2.19 10.80
C GLY A 213 -3.14 -3.45 11.28
N PHE A 214 -3.31 -3.76 12.56
CA PHE A 214 -2.77 -4.98 13.16
C PHE A 214 -3.51 -6.21 12.61
N GLN A 215 -2.76 -7.17 12.08
CA GLN A 215 -3.33 -8.41 11.54
C GLN A 215 -3.55 -9.44 12.65
N PHE A 216 -4.73 -9.40 13.27
CA PHE A 216 -5.12 -10.35 14.32
C PHE A 216 -4.96 -11.80 13.87
N GLY A 217 -4.43 -12.65 14.76
CA GLY A 217 -4.22 -14.07 14.46
C GLY A 217 -3.02 -14.38 13.55
N LYS A 218 -2.25 -13.37 13.12
CA LYS A 218 -1.01 -13.57 12.35
C LYS A 218 0.22 -13.46 13.23
N LYS A 219 1.20 -14.35 12.99
CA LYS A 219 2.51 -14.27 13.66
C LYS A 219 3.26 -13.01 13.27
N LEU A 220 3.21 -12.64 12.00
CA LEU A 220 3.81 -11.44 11.42
C LEU A 220 2.92 -10.89 10.31
N GLN A 221 3.08 -9.62 10.00
CA GLN A 221 2.48 -8.95 8.84
C GLN A 221 3.59 -8.26 8.03
N ASP A 222 3.56 -8.43 6.72
CA ASP A 222 4.59 -7.87 5.85
C ASP A 222 4.40 -6.36 5.64
N LEU A 223 5.51 -5.62 5.58
CA LEU A 223 5.58 -4.26 5.04
C LEU A 223 6.71 -4.20 4.03
N SER A 224 6.38 -3.88 2.78
CA SER A 224 7.36 -3.84 1.69
C SER A 224 8.01 -2.48 1.56
N VAL A 225 9.33 -2.44 1.71
CA VAL A 225 10.18 -1.32 1.32
C VAL A 225 11.00 -1.77 0.11
N GLY A 226 10.33 -1.82 -1.05
CA GLY A 226 10.91 -2.23 -2.32
C GLY A 226 11.80 -1.17 -2.97
N GLU A 227 12.27 -1.49 -4.18
CA GLU A 227 13.01 -0.52 -5.00
C GLU A 227 12.12 0.69 -5.34
N GLY A 228 12.67 1.90 -5.22
CA GLY A 228 11.89 3.16 -5.33
C GLY A 228 11.19 3.62 -4.04
N CYS A 229 11.12 2.80 -2.99
CA CYS A 229 10.41 3.15 -1.74
C CYS A 229 11.29 3.84 -0.68
N HIS A 230 12.58 4.04 -0.96
CA HIS A 230 13.60 4.46 0.01
C HIS A 230 13.57 5.97 0.36
N THR A 231 12.39 6.50 0.67
CA THR A 231 12.20 7.85 1.20
C THR A 231 11.43 7.80 2.51
N VAL A 232 11.73 8.71 3.44
CA VAL A 232 11.06 8.75 4.74
C VAL A 232 9.56 8.95 4.59
N GLY A 233 9.14 9.77 3.61
CA GLY A 233 7.72 10.02 3.33
C GLY A 233 6.98 8.76 2.88
N ILE A 234 7.53 8.01 1.93
CA ILE A 234 6.91 6.76 1.46
C ILE A 234 6.85 5.73 2.58
N VAL A 235 7.94 5.51 3.32
CA VAL A 235 7.90 4.49 4.38
C VAL A 235 7.00 4.93 5.55
N ALA A 236 6.91 6.23 5.85
CA ALA A 236 5.97 6.73 6.85
C ALA A 236 4.50 6.57 6.40
N HIS A 237 4.21 6.66 5.11
CA HIS A 237 2.91 6.34 4.53
C HIS A 237 2.56 4.85 4.74
N GLU A 238 3.48 3.94 4.41
CA GLU A 238 3.26 2.50 4.61
C GLU A 238 3.10 2.13 6.09
N ILE A 239 3.85 2.79 6.98
CA ILE A 239 3.62 2.67 8.43
C ILE A 239 2.22 3.17 8.80
N GLY A 240 1.75 4.27 8.19
CA GLY A 240 0.38 4.75 8.34
C GLY A 240 -0.66 3.67 8.05
N HIS A 241 -0.51 2.92 6.95
CA HIS A 241 -1.35 1.77 6.67
C HIS A 241 -1.25 0.68 7.75
N ALA A 242 -0.05 0.32 8.18
CA ALA A 242 0.14 -0.66 9.25
C ALA A 242 -0.51 -0.22 10.59
N LEU A 243 -0.62 1.10 10.82
CA LEU A 243 -1.32 1.68 11.97
C LEU A 243 -2.86 1.70 11.81
N GLY A 244 -3.37 1.36 10.63
CA GLY A 244 -4.81 1.32 10.32
C GLY A 244 -5.33 2.56 9.60
N LEU A 245 -4.45 3.45 9.12
CA LEU A 245 -4.86 4.62 8.36
C LEU A 245 -5.13 4.24 6.91
N TYR A 246 -6.35 4.51 6.47
CA TYR A 246 -6.67 4.56 5.07
C TYR A 246 -6.24 5.88 4.43
N HIS A 247 -6.37 5.91 3.12
CA HIS A 247 -6.17 7.11 2.33
C HIS A 247 -7.14 8.25 2.65
N THR A 248 -6.59 9.47 2.69
CA THR A 248 -7.35 10.70 3.00
C THR A 248 -8.36 11.05 1.90
N MET A 249 -8.04 10.79 0.63
CA MET A 249 -8.94 11.10 -0.51
C MET A 249 -10.17 10.20 -0.61
N ASN A 250 -10.28 9.23 0.30
CA ASN A 250 -11.40 8.29 0.38
C ASN A 250 -12.30 8.56 1.59
N ARG A 251 -12.00 9.59 2.39
CA ARG A 251 -12.90 10.03 3.46
C ARG A 251 -14.32 10.28 2.94
N PRO A 252 -15.36 10.00 3.74
CA PRO A 252 -16.76 10.20 3.32
C PRO A 252 -17.10 11.65 2.98
N ASP A 253 -16.35 12.62 3.54
CA ASP A 253 -16.53 14.05 3.30
C ASP A 253 -15.66 14.61 2.17
N ARG A 254 -14.85 13.79 1.49
CA ARG A 254 -13.85 14.27 0.50
C ARG A 254 -14.47 15.10 -0.63
N ASP A 255 -15.70 14.79 -1.03
CA ASP A 255 -16.40 15.49 -2.13
C ASP A 255 -16.73 16.96 -1.79
N ASN A 256 -16.55 17.39 -0.54
CA ASN A 256 -16.61 18.79 -0.13
C ASN A 256 -15.28 19.54 -0.37
N PHE A 257 -14.18 18.82 -0.61
CA PHE A 257 -12.82 19.35 -0.63
C PHE A 257 -12.10 19.15 -1.97
N ILE A 258 -12.32 18.00 -2.62
CA ILE A 258 -11.74 17.67 -3.93
C ILE A 258 -12.83 17.21 -4.91
N THR A 259 -12.55 17.36 -6.21
CA THR A 259 -13.39 16.81 -7.28
C THR A 259 -12.65 15.68 -7.98
N VAL A 260 -13.19 14.46 -7.91
CA VAL A 260 -12.64 13.33 -8.66
C VAL A 260 -13.23 13.32 -10.07
N ASN A 261 -12.36 13.47 -11.08
CA ASN A 261 -12.75 13.37 -12.48
C ASN A 261 -12.66 11.92 -12.96
N SER A 262 -13.72 11.14 -12.79
CA SER A 262 -13.78 9.73 -13.21
C SER A 262 -13.47 9.50 -14.68
N ASP A 263 -13.68 10.51 -15.54
CA ASP A 263 -13.42 10.43 -16.98
C ASP A 263 -11.92 10.46 -17.32
N LYS A 264 -11.06 10.80 -16.35
CA LYS A 264 -9.59 10.81 -16.46
C LYS A 264 -8.92 9.65 -15.72
N ILE A 265 -9.70 8.79 -15.07
CA ILE A 265 -9.18 7.64 -14.34
C ILE A 265 -9.20 6.41 -15.28
N GLN A 266 -8.05 5.71 -15.37
CA GLN A 266 -8.01 4.46 -16.11
C GLN A 266 -8.95 3.44 -15.44
N PRO A 267 -9.75 2.67 -16.20
CA PRO A 267 -10.77 1.79 -15.63
C PRO A 267 -10.28 0.85 -14.52
N GLU A 268 -9.01 0.46 -14.58
CA GLU A 268 -8.37 -0.43 -13.63
C GLU A 268 -8.06 0.18 -12.27
N TYR A 269 -8.07 1.50 -12.14
CA TYR A 269 -7.75 2.25 -10.93
C TYR A 269 -8.97 2.95 -10.31
N LEU A 270 -10.18 2.66 -10.80
CA LEU A 270 -11.40 3.25 -10.25
C LEU A 270 -11.62 2.92 -8.78
N ASP A 271 -11.21 1.73 -8.34
CA ASP A 271 -11.33 1.29 -6.95
C ASP A 271 -10.49 2.12 -5.97
N GLN A 272 -9.43 2.78 -6.46
CA GLN A 272 -8.61 3.71 -5.66
C GLN A 272 -9.41 4.90 -5.13
N PHE A 273 -10.55 5.24 -5.74
CA PHE A 273 -11.34 6.44 -5.41
C PHE A 273 -12.66 6.15 -4.67
N ILE A 274 -12.88 4.89 -4.26
CA ILE A 274 -14.08 4.49 -3.51
C ILE A 274 -14.13 5.26 -2.17
N LEU A 275 -15.25 5.91 -1.88
CA LEU A 275 -15.46 6.51 -0.57
C LEU A 275 -15.67 5.43 0.49
N TYR A 276 -15.02 5.57 1.63
CA TYR A 276 -15.38 4.81 2.81
C TYR A 276 -16.69 5.34 3.36
N THR A 277 -17.69 4.48 3.51
CA THR A 277 -18.99 4.90 4.02
C THR A 277 -19.17 4.44 5.47
N LYS A 278 -19.62 5.36 6.32
CA LYS A 278 -20.05 5.21 7.73
C LYS A 278 -18.99 4.84 8.78
N ASN A 279 -17.77 4.48 8.38
CA ASN A 279 -16.83 3.76 9.25
C ASN A 279 -15.46 4.43 9.43
N ILE A 280 -15.26 5.62 8.87
CA ILE A 280 -14.07 6.44 9.17
C ILE A 280 -14.49 7.56 10.09
N GLU A 281 -14.01 7.48 11.32
CA GLU A 281 -14.06 8.60 12.23
C GLU A 281 -13.04 9.64 11.77
N THR A 282 -13.54 10.83 11.44
CA THR A 282 -12.66 11.96 11.08
C THR A 282 -12.03 12.59 12.32
N TYR A 283 -12.42 12.13 13.52
CA TYR A 283 -12.03 12.68 14.83
C TYR A 283 -12.27 14.21 14.93
N GLY A 284 -13.21 14.74 14.15
CA GLY A 284 -13.46 16.18 14.04
C GLY A 284 -12.35 16.95 13.30
N ILE A 285 -11.37 16.26 12.71
CA ILE A 285 -10.25 16.86 11.98
C ILE A 285 -10.71 17.21 10.56
N THR A 286 -10.46 18.45 10.15
CA THR A 286 -10.73 18.94 8.79
C THR A 286 -9.92 18.18 7.75
N TYR A 287 -10.37 18.20 6.50
CA TYR A 287 -9.65 17.56 5.41
C TYR A 287 -8.26 18.19 5.21
N ASP A 288 -7.22 17.36 5.22
CA ASP A 288 -5.84 17.80 5.06
C ASP A 288 -5.30 17.40 3.69
N TYR A 289 -5.13 18.39 2.81
CA TYR A 289 -4.54 18.21 1.48
C TYR A 289 -3.06 17.82 1.52
N GLY A 290 -2.36 18.16 2.62
CA GLY A 290 -0.95 17.84 2.85
C GLY A 290 -0.73 16.54 3.63
N SER A 291 -1.81 15.79 3.91
CA SER A 291 -1.72 14.52 4.62
C SER A 291 -0.80 13.57 3.87
N ILE A 292 0.08 12.89 4.61
CA ILE A 292 0.96 11.85 4.05
C ILE A 292 0.17 10.68 3.45
N MET A 293 -1.09 10.51 3.86
CA MET A 293 -2.04 9.51 3.34
C MET A 293 -2.90 10.05 2.18
N HIS A 294 -2.60 11.22 1.62
CA HIS A 294 -3.34 11.79 0.49
C HIS A 294 -2.58 11.55 -0.82
N TYR A 295 -3.27 11.08 -1.86
CA TYR A 295 -2.66 10.98 -3.20
C TYR A 295 -2.36 12.36 -3.78
N GLY A 296 -1.18 12.51 -4.39
CA GLY A 296 -0.88 13.69 -5.17
C GLY A 296 -1.89 13.88 -6.31
N ALA A 297 -2.20 15.12 -6.65
CA ALA A 297 -2.95 15.40 -7.87
C ALA A 297 -2.06 15.07 -9.09
N THR A 298 -2.59 14.33 -10.05
CA THR A 298 -1.91 13.90 -11.29
C THR A 298 -2.53 14.50 -12.53
#